data_AF-A0A0Q5VKV8-F1
#
_entry.id   AF-A0A0Q5VKV8-F1
#
_cell.length_a   1.000
_cell.length_b   1.000
_cell.length_c   1.000
_cell.angle_alpha   90.00
_cell.angle_beta   90.00
_cell.angle_gamma   90.00
#
_symmetry.space_group_name_H-M   'P 1'
#
loop_
_entity.id
_entity.type
_entity.pdbx_description
1 polymer ?
#
loop_
_entity_poly.entity_id
_entity_poly.type
_entity_poly.pdbx_seq_one_letter_code
_entity_poly.pdbx_strand_id
1 'polypeptide(L)'
;MFRITAALAATAMLAVASAASAQDARVAYGDLDLSTAAGAQTLDQRINTVAADLCRNSRASDTRLNRRANRCQADTRAQIRSQLPREARAALSAQVRTAAL
;
A
#
# COMPACT_ATOMS: atom_id res chain seq x y z
N MET A 1 -40.16 -21.62 35.39
CA MET A 1 -38.77 -21.88 35.85
C MET A 1 -37.88 -22.00 34.62
N PHE A 2 -36.76 -21.27 34.66
CA PHE A 2 -35.56 -21.28 33.82
C PHE A 2 -35.60 -20.86 32.32
N ARG A 3 -35.00 -19.68 32.10
CA ARG A 3 -34.56 -19.04 30.85
C ARG A 3 -33.22 -19.66 30.42
N ILE A 4 -33.01 -20.01 29.16
CA ILE A 4 -31.70 -20.41 28.60
C ILE A 4 -31.63 -19.90 27.14
N THR A 5 -31.29 -18.63 26.92
CA THR A 5 -29.97 -18.05 26.55
C THR A 5 -29.63 -18.14 25.07
N ALA A 6 -29.52 -16.95 24.47
CA ALA A 6 -29.10 -16.69 23.10
C ALA A 6 -27.70 -17.25 22.81
N ALA A 7 -27.58 -17.96 21.69
CA ALA A 7 -26.28 -18.34 21.13
C ALA A 7 -25.68 -17.11 20.41
N LEU A 8 -24.75 -16.42 21.05
CA LEU A 8 -23.89 -15.44 20.39
C LEU A 8 -22.88 -16.18 19.51
N ALA A 9 -23.05 -16.09 18.20
CA ALA A 9 -22.03 -16.49 17.23
C ALA A 9 -20.86 -15.48 17.32
N ALA A 10 -19.78 -15.88 17.97
CA ALA A 10 -18.53 -15.13 18.01
C ALA A 10 -17.83 -15.22 16.64
N THR A 11 -17.93 -14.18 15.82
CA THR A 11 -17.10 -14.00 14.62
C THR A 11 -15.69 -13.66 15.04
N ALA A 12 -14.80 -14.64 15.01
CA ALA A 12 -13.37 -14.44 15.19
C ALA A 12 -12.82 -13.59 14.04
N MET A 13 -12.67 -12.29 14.26
CA MET A 13 -11.93 -11.41 13.36
C MET A 13 -10.44 -11.69 13.53
N LEU A 14 -9.85 -12.48 12.63
CA LEU A 14 -8.40 -12.61 12.53
C LEU A 14 -7.82 -11.28 12.01
N ALA A 15 -7.45 -10.40 12.92
CA ALA A 15 -6.59 -9.26 12.60
C ALA A 15 -5.17 -9.79 12.35
N VAL A 16 -4.83 -10.04 11.09
CA VAL A 16 -3.44 -10.25 10.67
C VAL A 16 -2.72 -8.91 10.81
N ALA A 17 -2.07 -8.70 11.95
CA ALA A 17 -1.12 -7.61 12.12
C ALA A 17 0.13 -7.95 11.29
N SER A 18 0.20 -7.40 10.08
CA SER A 18 1.43 -7.37 9.30
C SER A 18 2.46 -6.58 10.10
N ALA A 19 3.51 -7.24 10.61
CA ALA A 19 4.65 -6.57 11.21
C ALA A 19 5.28 -5.66 10.13
N ALA A 20 4.93 -4.37 10.17
CA ALA A 20 5.57 -3.35 9.39
C ALA A 20 6.92 -3.07 10.04
N SER A 21 7.97 -3.64 9.45
CA SER A 21 9.34 -3.23 9.73
C SER A 21 9.41 -1.73 9.53
N ALA A 22 9.63 -0.97 10.60
CA ALA A 22 9.71 0.49 10.56
C ALA A 22 11.06 0.92 9.96
N GLN A 23 11.28 0.65 8.68
CA GLN A 23 12.28 1.37 7.91
C GLN A 23 11.66 2.71 7.51
N ASP A 24 12.25 3.80 7.97
CA ASP A 24 11.86 5.17 7.65
C ASP A 24 12.25 5.46 6.19
N ALA A 25 11.40 5.07 5.23
CA ALA A 25 11.61 5.37 3.83
C ALA A 25 10.91 6.67 3.45
N ARG A 26 11.69 7.63 2.97
CA ARG A 26 11.19 8.95 2.56
C ARG A 26 11.11 9.01 1.04
N VAL A 27 9.93 9.38 0.52
CA VAL A 27 9.73 9.67 -0.90
C VAL A 27 9.59 11.17 -1.05
N ALA A 28 10.66 11.82 -1.54
CA ALA A 28 10.57 13.23 -1.91
C ALA A 28 9.71 13.38 -3.17
N TYR A 29 8.91 14.44 -3.22
CA TYR A 29 8.05 14.77 -4.37
C TYR A 29 7.89 16.28 -4.61
N GLY A 30 8.46 17.14 -3.75
CA GLY A 30 8.35 18.58 -3.87
C GLY A 30 9.03 19.16 -5.11
N ASP A 31 9.86 18.35 -5.78
CA ASP A 31 10.49 18.64 -7.07
C ASP A 31 9.59 18.36 -8.28
N LEU A 32 8.42 17.73 -8.07
CA LEU A 32 7.55 17.24 -9.15
C LEU A 32 6.27 18.06 -9.25
N ASP A 33 5.89 18.44 -10.48
CA ASP A 33 4.53 18.92 -10.76
C ASP A 33 3.57 17.74 -10.96
N LEU A 34 2.85 17.39 -9.89
CA LEU A 34 1.88 16.29 -9.88
C LEU A 34 0.62 16.58 -10.70
N SER A 35 0.43 17.82 -11.16
CA SER A 35 -0.65 18.18 -12.09
C SER A 35 -0.36 17.69 -13.50
N THR A 36 0.88 17.31 -13.80
CA THR A 36 1.27 16.75 -15.12
C THR A 36 1.34 15.23 -15.07
N ALA A 37 1.11 14.60 -16.23
CA ALA A 37 1.25 13.15 -16.35
C ALA A 37 2.68 12.69 -16.03
N ALA A 38 3.69 13.42 -16.52
CA ALA A 38 5.09 13.10 -16.30
C ALA A 38 5.49 13.18 -14.81
N GLY A 39 5.09 14.24 -14.10
CA GLY A 39 5.38 14.39 -12.66
C GLY A 39 4.66 13.34 -11.82
N ALA A 40 3.40 13.04 -12.12
CA ALA A 40 2.64 11.99 -11.44
C ALA A 40 3.24 10.59 -11.68
N GLN A 41 3.63 10.27 -12.91
CA GLN A 41 4.29 9.00 -13.24
C GLN A 41 5.65 8.86 -12.55
N THR A 42 6.43 9.95 -12.49
CA THR A 42 7.71 9.96 -11.78
C THR A 42 7.53 9.67 -10.30
N LEU A 43 6.54 10.29 -9.66
CA LEU A 43 6.21 9.99 -8.26
C LEU A 43 5.78 8.53 -8.08
N ASP A 44 4.90 8.01 -8.95
CA ASP A 44 4.45 6.62 -8.86
C ASP A 44 5.61 5.63 -8.99
N GLN A 45 6.53 5.87 -9.93
CA GLN A 45 7.75 5.08 -10.08
C GLN A 45 8.61 5.12 -8.81
N ARG A 46 8.83 6.29 -8.21
CA ARG A 46 9.58 6.42 -6.96
C ARG A 46 8.93 5.64 -5.81
N ILE A 47 7.60 5.71 -5.70
CA ILE A 47 6.81 4.95 -4.73
C ILE A 47 6.99 3.43 -4.96
N ASN A 48 6.93 2.98 -6.20
CA ASN A 48 7.12 1.57 -6.56
C ASN A 48 8.54 1.08 -6.22
N THR A 49 9.58 1.88 -6.50
CA THR A 49 10.98 1.55 -6.16
C THR A 49 11.17 1.42 -4.66
N VAL A 50 10.69 2.40 -3.89
CA VAL A 50 10.79 2.35 -2.42
C VAL A 50 10.03 1.16 -1.85
N ALA A 51 8.81 0.88 -2.34
CA ALA A 51 8.07 -0.30 -1.92
C ALA A 51 8.79 -1.61 -2.26
N ALA A 52 9.42 -1.69 -3.44
CA ALA A 52 10.18 -2.86 -3.85
C ALA A 52 11.43 -3.08 -2.97
N ASP A 53 12.13 -2.01 -2.61
CA ASP A 53 13.32 -2.09 -1.77
C ASP A 53 12.98 -2.47 -0.32
N LEU A 54 11.91 -1.90 0.24
CA LEU A 54 11.43 -2.26 1.57
C LEU A 54 10.91 -3.70 1.64
N CYS A 55 10.22 -4.13 0.59
CA CYS A 55 9.61 -5.46 0.50
C CYS A 55 10.52 -6.49 -0.15
N ARG A 56 11.83 -6.21 -0.23
CA ARG A 56 12.83 -7.13 -0.77
C ARG A 56 13.03 -8.30 0.19
N ASN A 57 12.09 -9.24 0.16
CA ASN A 57 12.28 -10.59 0.65
C ASN A 57 12.52 -11.49 -0.57
N SER A 58 13.66 -12.17 -0.52
CA SER A 58 14.26 -13.09 -1.48
C SER A 58 13.39 -13.50 -2.65
N ARG A 59 13.88 -13.23 -3.87
CA ARG A 59 13.44 -13.83 -5.14
C ARG A 59 13.57 -15.36 -5.07
N ALA A 60 12.70 -16.00 -4.32
CA ALA A 60 12.61 -17.44 -4.25
C ALA A 60 11.62 -17.87 -5.33
N SER A 61 11.89 -19.00 -5.97
CA SER A 61 10.95 -19.71 -6.85
C SER A 61 9.67 -20.17 -6.15
N ASP A 62 9.40 -19.68 -4.93
CA ASP A 62 8.28 -20.00 -4.08
C ASP A 62 7.14 -18.99 -4.29
N THR A 63 6.01 -19.50 -4.79
CA THR A 63 4.79 -18.72 -5.05
C THR A 63 4.21 -18.05 -3.80
N ARG A 64 4.38 -18.62 -2.59
CA ARG A 64 3.92 -18.01 -1.34
C ARG A 64 4.79 -16.81 -0.97
N LEU A 65 6.09 -16.91 -1.14
CA LEU A 65 7.01 -15.77 -0.90
C LEU A 65 6.73 -14.63 -1.88
N ASN A 66 6.47 -14.94 -3.15
CA ASN A 66 6.06 -13.94 -4.14
C ASN A 66 4.73 -13.26 -3.76
N ARG A 67 3.71 -14.03 -3.35
CA ARG A 67 2.43 -13.44 -2.88
C ARG A 67 2.63 -12.53 -1.66
N ARG A 68 3.49 -12.91 -0.72
CA ARG A 68 3.82 -12.09 0.44
C ARG A 68 4.53 -10.80 0.05
N ALA A 69 5.49 -10.87 -0.88
CA ALA A 69 6.19 -9.71 -1.41
C ALA A 69 5.23 -8.74 -2.13
N ASN A 70 4.35 -9.27 -2.98
CA ASN A 70 3.33 -8.47 -3.68
C ASN A 70 2.37 -7.77 -2.71
N ARG A 71 1.94 -8.48 -1.65
CA ARG A 71 1.10 -7.89 -0.60
C ARG A 71 1.85 -6.79 0.17
N CYS A 72 3.09 -7.04 0.58
CA CYS A 72 3.93 -6.02 1.20
C CYS A 72 4.05 -4.78 0.32
N GLN A 73 4.35 -4.95 -0.98
CA GLN A 73 4.46 -3.81 -1.90
C GLN A 73 3.14 -3.07 -2.05
N ALA A 74 2.00 -3.77 -2.14
CA ALA A 74 0.68 -3.12 -2.22
C ALA A 74 0.38 -2.31 -0.95
N ASP A 75 0.61 -2.89 0.22
CA ASP A 75 0.36 -2.24 1.52
C ASP A 75 1.28 -1.02 1.70
N THR A 76 2.57 -1.15 1.39
CA THR A 76 3.54 -0.04 1.45
C THR A 76 3.16 1.11 0.50
N ARG A 77 2.76 0.80 -0.73
CA ARG A 77 2.29 1.84 -1.69
C ARG A 77 1.04 2.55 -1.17
N ALA A 78 0.10 1.79 -0.59
CA ALA A 78 -1.10 2.37 0.01
C ALA A 78 -0.76 3.27 1.21
N GLN A 79 0.18 2.85 2.07
CA GLN A 79 0.66 3.64 3.20
C GLN A 79 1.35 4.92 2.73
N ILE A 80 2.29 4.86 1.79
CA ILE A 80 2.98 6.06 1.27
C ILE A 80 1.96 7.03 0.66
N ARG A 81 1.05 6.53 -0.19
CA ARG A 81 -0.02 7.35 -0.77
C ARG A 81 -0.92 7.93 0.30
N SER A 82 -1.09 7.26 1.46
CA SER A 82 -1.93 7.76 2.55
C SER A 82 -1.35 8.99 3.24
N GLN A 83 -0.02 9.12 3.26
CA GLN A 83 0.71 10.21 3.89
C GLN A 83 0.83 11.46 3.00
N LEU A 84 0.49 11.35 1.70
CA LEU A 84 0.47 12.50 0.81
C LEU A 84 -0.69 13.46 1.19
N PRO A 85 -0.51 14.78 1.01
CA PRO A 85 -1.60 15.75 1.10
C PRO A 85 -2.76 15.39 0.16
N ARG A 86 -3.98 15.80 0.52
CA ARG A 86 -5.20 15.43 -0.24
C ARG A 86 -5.12 15.85 -1.70
N GLU A 87 -4.59 17.04 -1.97
CA GLU A 87 -4.39 17.60 -3.29
C GLU A 87 -3.39 16.78 -4.12
N ALA A 88 -2.25 16.41 -3.54
CA ALA A 88 -1.24 15.59 -4.18
C ALA A 88 -1.77 14.19 -4.52
N ARG A 89 -2.56 13.59 -3.60
CA ARG A 89 -3.23 12.30 -3.83
C ARG A 89 -4.24 12.37 -4.96
N ALA A 90 -5.06 13.43 -4.99
CA ALA A 90 -6.07 13.61 -6.02
C ALA A 90 -5.42 13.72 -7.41
N ALA A 91 -4.40 14.58 -7.54
CA ALA A 91 -3.66 14.80 -8.78
C ALA A 91 -3.00 13.50 -9.29
N LEU A 92 -2.27 12.80 -8.42
CA LEU A 92 -1.67 11.51 -8.76
C LEU A 92 -2.73 10.50 -9.22
N SER A 93 -3.86 10.40 -8.51
CA SER A 93 -4.91 9.42 -8.84
C SER A 93 -5.65 9.73 -10.14
N ALA A 94 -5.74 11.00 -10.52
CA ALA A 94 -6.34 11.42 -11.79
C ALA A 94 -5.41 11.02 -12.95
N GLN A 95 -4.12 11.30 -12.82
CA GLN A 95 -3.13 11.02 -13.87
C GLN A 95 -2.82 9.53 -14.05
N VAL A 96 -2.82 8.74 -12.98
CA VAL A 96 -2.67 7.28 -13.09
C VAL A 96 -3.86 6.65 -13.81
N ARG A 97 -5.08 7.21 -13.63
CA ARG A 97 -6.27 6.72 -14.34
C ARG A 97 -6.24 7.05 -15.82
N THR A 98 -5.82 8.26 -16.19
CA THR A 98 -5.69 8.64 -17.61
C THR A 98 -4.61 7.84 -18.32
N ALA A 99 -3.52 7.49 -17.64
CA ALA A 99 -2.48 6.63 -18.20
C ALA A 99 -2.87 5.14 -18.35
N ALA A 100 -4.00 4.73 -17.76
CA ALA A 100 -4.52 3.36 -17.84
C ALA A 100 -5.63 3.19 -18.89
N LEU A 101 -6.04 4.28 -19.54
CA LEU A 101 -7.01 4.34 -20.63
C LEU A 101 -6.28 4.41 -21.98
#